data_AF-V4XS05-F1
#
_entry.id   AF-V4XS05-F1
#
_cell.length_a   1.000
_cell.length_b   1.000
_cell.length_c   1.000
_cell.angle_alpha   90.00
_cell.angle_beta   90.00
_cell.angle_gamma   90.00
#
_symmetry.space_group_name_H-M   'P 1'
#
loop_
_entity.id
_entity.type
_entity.pdbx_description
1 polymer ?
#
loop_
_entity_poly.entity_id
_entity_poly.type
_entity_poly.pdbx_seq_one_letter_code
_entity_poly.pdbx_strand_id
1 'polypeptide(L)'
;MADEFIKGLALFALGALGWITFGAWYRTPSYYEVVQLVNPAEGVNTVYGEIGVLTGDALYWLMILGPLTFWVLIPVSRELRSSIGDDTAN
;
A
#
# COMPACT_ATOMS: atom_id res chain seq x y z
N MET A 1 -1.76 -10.84 -17.63
CA MET A 1 -1.20 -11.50 -16.42
C MET A 1 0.13 -10.88 -16.00
N ALA A 2 1.19 -10.90 -16.83
CA ALA A 2 2.50 -10.35 -16.43
C ALA A 2 2.50 -8.81 -16.24
N ASP A 3 1.70 -8.07 -17.02
CA ASP A 3 1.56 -6.62 -16.90
C ASP A 3 0.92 -6.19 -15.57
N GLU A 4 -0.19 -6.83 -15.18
CA GLU A 4 -0.83 -6.60 -13.89
C GLU A 4 0.08 -7.00 -12.73
N PHE A 5 0.83 -8.10 -12.90
CA PHE A 5 1.79 -8.53 -11.90
C PHE A 5 2.84 -7.44 -11.62
N ILE A 6 3.50 -6.92 -12.66
CA ILE A 6 4.53 -5.89 -12.53
C ILE A 6 3.96 -4.60 -11.95
N LYS A 7 2.74 -4.20 -12.33
CA LYS A 7 2.09 -3.01 -11.75
C LYS A 7 1.85 -3.17 -10.25
N GLY A 8 1.32 -4.32 -9.84
CA GLY A 8 1.13 -4.63 -8.43
C GLY A 8 2.45 -4.71 -7.66
N LEU A 9 3.47 -5.35 -8.23
CA LEU A 9 4.81 -5.46 -7.63
C LEU A 9 5.47 -4.08 -7.47
N ALA A 10 5.35 -3.20 -8.46
CA ALA A 10 5.91 -1.85 -8.39
C ALA A 10 5.28 -1.04 -7.27
N LEU A 11 3.94 -1.06 -7.15
CA LEU A 11 3.24 -0.36 -6.07
C LEU A 11 3.54 -0.96 -4.69
N PHE A 12 3.61 -2.29 -4.60
CA PHE A 12 4.03 -2.97 -3.38
C PHE A 12 5.44 -2.54 -2.96
N ALA A 13 6.42 -2.58 -3.87
CA ALA A 13 7.79 -2.26 -3.57
C ALA A 13 7.98 -0.80 -3.14
N LEU A 14 7.39 0.14 -3.89
CA LEU A 14 7.46 1.57 -3.57
C LEU A 14 6.75 1.89 -2.25
N GLY A 15 5.55 1.34 -2.05
CA GLY A 15 4.79 1.48 -0.81
C GLY A 15 5.54 0.89 0.38
N ALA A 16 6.09 -0.32 0.25
CA ALA A 16 6.81 -1.01 1.31
C ALA A 16 8.09 -0.27 1.71
N LEU A 17 8.93 0.10 0.75
CA LEU A 17 10.17 0.82 1.02
C LEU A 17 9.90 2.19 1.65
N GLY A 18 8.90 2.88 1.11
CA GLY A 18 8.45 4.16 1.64
C GLY A 18 7.92 4.02 3.07
N TRP A 19 7.01 3.10 3.32
CA TRP A 19 6.46 2.84 4.65
C TRP A 19 7.53 2.45 5.66
N ILE A 20 8.45 1.55 5.32
CA ILE A 20 9.55 1.15 6.23
C ILE A 20 10.41 2.36 6.57
N THR A 21 10.70 3.21 5.59
CA THR A 21 11.52 4.42 5.81
C THR A 21 10.85 5.40 6.77
N PHE A 22 9.59 5.75 6.54
CA PHE A 22 8.86 6.68 7.40
C PHE A 22 8.47 6.06 8.75
N GLY A 23 8.11 4.77 8.77
CA GLY A 23 7.82 4.02 9.98
C GLY A 23 9.04 3.89 10.89
N ALA A 24 10.22 3.64 10.32
CA ALA A 24 11.47 3.62 11.09
C ALA A 24 11.80 4.98 11.69
N TRP A 25 11.47 6.08 10.99
CA TRP A 25 11.77 7.43 11.46
C TRP A 25 10.83 7.91 12.56
N TYR A 26 9.53 7.65 12.43
CA TYR A 26 8.51 8.25 13.28
C TYR A 26 7.83 7.29 14.26
N ARG A 27 7.92 5.97 14.04
CA ARG A 27 7.16 4.95 14.79
C ARG A 27 8.05 3.86 15.38
N THR A 28 9.36 4.09 15.48
CA THR A 28 10.32 3.17 16.12
C THR A 28 11.08 3.91 17.23
N PRO A 29 10.50 4.02 18.44
CA PRO A 29 11.09 4.81 19.54
C PRO A 29 12.40 4.21 20.08
N SER A 30 12.53 2.89 20.04
CA SER A 30 13.69 2.16 20.55
C SER A 30 13.89 0.84 19.81
N TYR A 31 15.15 0.40 19.69
CA TYR A 31 15.50 -0.91 19.16
C TYR A 31 14.96 -2.09 19.97
N TYR A 32 14.69 -1.88 21.27
CA TYR A 32 14.25 -2.93 22.18
C TYR A 32 12.72 -3.12 22.24
N GLU A 33 11.96 -2.31 21.51
CA GLU A 33 10.52 -2.53 21.40
C GLU A 33 10.21 -3.69 20.44
N VAL A 34 9.29 -4.55 20.86
CA VAL A 34 8.82 -5.71 20.08
C VAL A 34 7.91 -5.25 18.94
N VAL A 35 7.10 -4.22 19.19
CA VAL A 35 6.26 -3.61 18.15
C VAL A 35 7.09 -2.52 17.49
N GLN A 36 7.22 -2.58 16.16
CA GLN A 36 7.93 -1.57 15.36
C GLN A 36 7.10 -1.19 14.14
N LEU A 37 7.36 -0.03 13.55
CA LEU A 37 6.72 0.51 12.33
C LEU A 37 5.21 0.85 12.45
N VAL A 38 4.54 0.38 13.49
CA VAL A 38 3.10 0.60 13.71
C VAL A 38 2.78 1.21 15.08
N ASN A 39 3.80 1.60 15.85
CA ASN A 39 3.59 2.36 17.09
C ASN A 39 2.97 3.73 16.79
N PRO A 40 2.41 4.40 17.80
CA PRO A 40 2.10 5.82 17.72
C PRO A 40 3.30 6.61 17.21
N ALA A 41 3.04 7.64 16.41
CA ALA A 41 4.11 8.51 15.94
C ALA A 41 4.64 9.38 17.11
N GLU A 42 5.95 9.51 17.21
CA GLU A 42 6.63 10.28 18.25
C GLU A 42 7.52 11.38 17.66
N GLY A 43 7.86 12.39 18.47
CA GLY A 43 8.77 13.47 18.06
C GLY A 43 8.22 14.43 16.99
N VAL A 44 6.92 14.35 16.68
CA VAL A 44 6.25 15.18 15.66
C VAL A 44 5.87 16.54 16.26
N ASN A 45 6.66 17.57 15.97
CA ASN A 45 6.45 18.93 16.51
C ASN A 45 6.44 20.02 15.43
N THR A 46 6.45 19.61 14.15
CA THR A 46 6.49 20.52 13.00
C THR A 46 5.56 20.02 11.92
N VAL A 47 5.10 20.94 11.06
CA VAL A 47 4.28 20.61 9.88
C VAL A 47 4.98 19.60 8.97
N TYR A 48 6.31 19.68 8.82
CA TYR A 48 7.07 18.71 8.04
C TYR A 48 7.05 17.31 8.66
N GLY A 49 7.04 17.21 9.99
CA GLY A 49 6.88 15.94 10.70
C GLY A 49 5.51 15.32 10.45
N GLU A 50 4.45 16.13 10.51
CA GLU A 50 3.07 15.67 10.22
C GLU A 50 2.95 15.18 8.77
N ILE A 51 3.51 15.92 7.81
CA ILE A 51 3.57 15.49 6.41
C ILE A 51 4.32 14.16 6.28
N GLY A 52 5.42 13.99 7.01
CA GLY A 52 6.19 12.74 7.04
C GLY A 52 5.36 11.56 7.53
N VAL A 53 4.62 11.71 8.64
CA VAL A 53 3.73 10.67 9.15
C VAL A 53 2.63 10.34 8.16
N LEU A 54 1.94 11.36 7.63
CA LEU A 54 0.89 11.19 6.62
C LEU A 54 1.41 10.46 5.37
N THR A 55 2.62 10.80 4.93
CA THR A 55 3.27 10.15 3.79
C THR A 55 3.53 8.68 4.08
N GLY A 56 4.05 8.35 5.26
CA GLY A 56 4.25 6.97 5.71
C GLY A 56 2.94 6.17 5.74
N ASP A 57 1.87 6.75 6.24
CA ASP A 57 0.54 6.12 6.31
C ASP A 57 -0.04 5.88 4.91
N ALA A 58 0.10 6.86 4.00
CA ALA A 58 -0.31 6.71 2.61
C ALA A 58 0.46 5.59 1.91
N LEU A 59 1.77 5.49 2.15
CA LEU A 59 2.64 4.46 1.56
C LEU A 59 2.33 3.06 2.10
N TYR A 60 1.98 2.94 3.39
CA TYR A 60 1.48 1.70 3.98
C TYR A 60 0.23 1.21 3.24
N TRP A 61 -0.74 2.10 3.01
CA TRP A 61 -1.95 1.72 2.26
C TRP A 61 -1.66 1.45 0.79
N LEU A 62 -0.77 2.21 0.15
CA LEU A 62 -0.35 1.96 -1.22
C LEU A 62 0.28 0.57 -1.39
N MET A 63 1.13 0.17 -0.43
CA MET A 63 1.76 -1.16 -0.39
C MET A 63 0.71 -2.27 -0.43
N ILE A 64 -0.43 -2.10 0.23
CA ILE A 64 -1.48 -3.13 0.33
C ILE A 64 -2.46 -3.02 -0.85
N LEU A 65 -3.02 -1.84 -1.05
CA LEU A 65 -4.10 -1.60 -2.02
C LEU A 65 -3.59 -1.66 -3.47
N GLY A 66 -2.33 -1.27 -3.71
CA GLY A 66 -1.70 -1.33 -5.03
C GLY A 66 -1.72 -2.74 -5.63
N PRO A 67 -1.02 -3.73 -5.04
CA PRO A 67 -1.05 -5.10 -5.53
C PRO A 67 -2.46 -5.71 -5.48
N LEU A 68 -3.27 -5.43 -4.44
CA LEU A 68 -4.63 -5.95 -4.37
C LEU A 68 -5.49 -5.47 -5.56
N THR A 69 -5.30 -4.22 -5.99
CA THR A 69 -6.01 -3.68 -7.16
C THR A 69 -5.62 -4.41 -8.44
N PHE A 70 -4.33 -4.59 -8.70
CA PHE A 70 -3.87 -5.18 -9.96
C PHE A 70 -3.95 -6.70 -10.00
N TRP A 71 -3.67 -7.38 -8.88
CA TRP A 71 -3.67 -8.84 -8.82
C TRP A 71 -5.06 -9.43 -8.61
N VAL A 72 -5.99 -8.68 -7.99
CA VAL A 72 -7.32 -9.19 -7.64
C VAL A 72 -8.43 -8.37 -8.28
N LEU A 73 -8.57 -7.10 -7.94
CA LEU A 73 -9.76 -6.31 -8.31
C LEU A 73 -9.91 -6.16 -9.84
N ILE A 74 -8.82 -5.85 -10.54
CA ILE A 74 -8.84 -5.68 -11.99
C ILE A 74 -9.17 -7.00 -12.69
N PRO A 75 -8.46 -8.13 -12.44
CA PRO A 75 -8.81 -9.42 -13.03
C PRO A 75 -10.26 -9.83 -12.77
N VAL A 76 -10.72 -9.73 -11.52
CA VAL A 76 -12.11 -10.05 -11.14
C VAL A 76 -13.10 -9.15 -11.90
N SER A 77 -12.83 -7.85 -12.01
CA SER A 77 -13.72 -6.93 -12.73
C SER A 77 -13.86 -7.25 -14.23
N ARG A 78 -12.80 -7.77 -14.85
CA ARG A 78 -12.82 -8.18 -16.27
C ARG A 78 -13.62 -9.46 -16.45
N GLU A 79 -13.44 -10.42 -15.55
CA GLU A 79 -14.19 -11.68 -15.57
C GLU A 79 -15.70 -11.46 -15.38
N LEU A 80 -16.07 -10.60 -14.42
CA LEU A 80 -17.47 -10.21 -14.20
C LEU A 80 -18.08 -9.51 -15.41
N ARG A 81 -17.32 -8.65 -16.09
CA ARG A 81 -17.79 -7.98 -17.31
C ARG A 81 -17.95 -8.96 -18.48
N SER A 82 -17.04 -9.94 -18.60
CA SER A 82 -17.10 -10.95 -19.65
C SER A 82 -18.34 -11.83 -19.49
N SER A 83 -18.59 -12.32 -18.28
CA SER A 83 -19.75 -13.18 -17.98
C SER A 83 -21.10 -12.51 -18.22
N ILE A 84 -21.24 -11.22 -17.87
CA ILE A 84 -22.48 -10.46 -18.13
C ILE A 84 -22.65 -10.13 -19.62
N GLY A 85 -21.55 -9.90 -20.34
CA GLY A 85 -21.58 -9.60 -21.78
C GLY A 85 -22.07 -10.79 -22.62
N ASP A 86 -21.62 -12.00 -22.30
CA ASP A 86 -22.01 -13.23 -23.00
C ASP A 86 -23.51 -13.57 -22.84
N ASP A 87 -24.11 -13.23 -21.70
CA ASP A 87 -25.55 -13.42 -21.44
C ASP A 87 -26.46 -12.52 -22.31
N THR A 88 -25.94 -11.43 -22.88
CA THR A 88 -26.71 -10.49 -23.72
C THR A 88 -26.61 -10.77 -25.23
N ALA A 89 -25.76 -11.72 -25.64
CA ALA A 89 -25.49 -12.04 -27.05
C ALA A 89 -26.18 -13.33 -27.54
N ASN A 90 -26.88 -14.06 -26.66
CA ASN A 90 -27.73 -15.22 -26.99
C ASN A 90 -29.23 -14.86 -26.94
#